data_AF-A0A916MK95-F1
#
_entry.id   AF-A0A916MK95-F1
#
_cell.length_a   1.000
_cell.length_b   1.000
_cell.length_c   1.000
_cell.angle_alpha   90.00
_cell.angle_beta   90.00
_cell.angle_gamma   90.00
#
_symmetry.space_group_name_H-M   'P 1'
#
loop_
_entity.id
_entity.type
_entity.pdbx_description
1 polymer ?
#
loop_
_entity_poly.entity_id
_entity_poly.type
_entity_poly.pdbx_seq_one_letter_code
_entity_poly.pdbx_strand_id
1 'polypeptide(L)'
;MPRPDAADLFDRYGIAPNRRSRGRLDLWLRCHVRRFRLVRNELVASSPMSWPKRLATWRRGFTANSALVYRLDVNDPREYVSDWDYYLSGYRFNGFFNPIVGNKLVLSQILAGYGLPHPKVFGVVRRGRAVAIGPRAAGDARDDGWALLEGWAADGRPLVLRPHWSGAGEGVFFLQRDAHGWQVNRRPAGNDDVHRLVATLDRYIVTAFVDQAGYAATIYPATANTLRVMTICDGDGCFVAAVAHRFGSRRSGSIDNWHRGRGGLNAPVDCSRGSLGRAVTLGDDGRLVEHERHPDTGSAIEGVTIPGLERALAGVLDAARCLPEATLIGWDMLMTDDGYSILEANSPPGITVWQTHAPLLRNPRVARFFAAPPA
;
A
#
# COMPACT_ATOMS: atom_id res chain seq x y z
N MET A 1 0.52 15.24 20.54
CA MET A 1 -0.87 15.26 20.02
C MET A 1 -0.93 16.24 18.85
N PRO A 2 -1.82 16.09 17.85
CA PRO A 2 -2.12 17.22 16.95
C PRO A 2 -2.54 18.41 17.83
N ARG A 3 -2.27 19.65 17.41
CA ARG A 3 -2.95 20.80 18.04
C ARG A 3 -4.47 20.53 17.95
N PRO A 4 -5.28 20.84 18.97
CA PRO A 4 -6.71 20.50 19.00
C PRO A 4 -7.47 20.89 17.72
N ASP A 5 -7.08 21.99 17.07
CA ASP A 5 -7.58 22.46 15.76
C ASP A 5 -7.32 21.49 14.59
N ALA A 6 -6.17 20.80 14.57
CA ALA A 6 -5.81 19.89 13.49
C ALA A 6 -6.61 18.59 13.51
N ALA A 7 -7.03 18.13 14.70
CA ALA A 7 -7.83 16.92 14.83
C ALA A 7 -9.26 17.15 14.32
N ASP A 8 -9.84 18.32 14.59
CA ASP A 8 -11.14 18.74 14.08
C ASP A 8 -11.15 18.79 12.55
N LEU A 9 -10.14 19.41 11.92
CA LEU A 9 -10.05 19.47 10.45
C LEU A 9 -9.90 18.08 9.82
N PHE A 10 -9.07 17.20 10.41
CA PHE A 10 -8.91 15.83 9.90
C PHE A 10 -10.23 15.07 9.98
N ASP A 11 -10.99 15.19 11.07
CA ASP A 11 -12.29 14.54 11.22
C ASP A 11 -13.34 15.14 10.26
N ARG A 12 -13.41 16.48 10.19
CA ARG A 12 -14.29 17.24 9.30
C ARG A 12 -14.15 16.83 7.84
N TYR A 13 -12.94 16.50 7.39
CA TYR A 13 -12.67 16.09 6.02
C TYR A 13 -12.45 14.57 5.84
N GLY A 14 -12.66 13.76 6.88
CA GLY A 14 -12.54 12.30 6.81
C GLY A 14 -11.12 11.80 6.55
N ILE A 15 -10.10 12.51 7.04
CA ILE A 15 -8.69 12.18 6.90
C ILE A 15 -8.25 11.31 8.08
N ALA A 16 -7.89 10.05 7.79
CA ALA A 16 -7.37 9.15 8.83
C ALA A 16 -6.02 9.68 9.36
N PRO A 17 -5.80 9.80 10.69
CA PRO A 17 -4.56 10.34 11.23
C PRO A 17 -3.38 9.38 11.04
N ASN A 18 -2.23 9.87 10.53
CA ASN A 18 -1.01 9.07 10.41
C ASN A 18 -0.33 8.84 11.78
N ARG A 19 -0.24 7.57 12.20
CA ARG A 19 0.38 7.19 13.48
C ARG A 19 1.88 6.85 13.36
N ARG A 20 2.41 6.65 12.15
CA ARG A 20 3.78 6.15 11.91
C ARG A 20 4.87 7.22 11.96
N SER A 21 4.54 8.49 11.68
CA SER A 21 5.50 9.60 11.67
C SER A 21 5.91 10.11 13.06
N ARG A 22 5.29 9.61 14.15
CA ARG A 22 5.45 10.15 15.51
C ARG A 22 6.63 9.57 16.31
N GLY A 23 7.26 8.50 15.84
CA GLY A 23 8.29 7.79 16.62
C GLY A 23 9.71 8.09 16.18
N ARG A 24 10.53 8.67 17.08
CA ARG A 24 12.00 8.75 17.01
C ARG A 24 12.71 7.38 17.19
N LEU A 25 11.95 6.32 17.41
CA LEU A 25 12.51 4.98 17.64
C LEU A 25 13.18 4.45 16.38
N ASP A 26 14.48 4.20 16.54
CA ASP A 26 15.41 3.64 15.59
C ASP A 26 14.89 2.34 14.95
N LEU A 27 15.26 2.14 13.68
CA LEU A 27 14.83 1.00 12.86
C LEU A 27 15.22 -0.33 13.53
N TRP A 28 16.36 -0.35 14.22
CA TRP A 28 16.88 -1.50 14.97
C TRP A 28 15.98 -1.91 16.16
N LEU A 29 15.46 -0.95 16.93
CA LEU A 29 14.49 -1.22 18.00
C LEU A 29 13.15 -1.74 17.45
N ARG A 30 12.75 -1.32 16.23
CA ARG A 30 11.52 -1.83 15.60
C ARG A 30 11.62 -3.31 15.23
N CYS A 31 12.81 -3.81 14.92
CA CYS A 31 13.05 -5.24 14.65
C CYS A 31 12.93 -6.09 15.93
N HIS A 32 13.52 -5.65 17.05
CA HIS A 32 13.44 -6.39 18.33
C HIS A 32 12.05 -6.31 18.96
N VAL A 33 11.37 -5.16 18.85
CA VAL A 33 9.99 -4.96 19.31
C VAL A 33 8.98 -5.79 18.51
N ARG A 34 9.31 -6.28 17.30
CA ARG A 34 8.40 -7.09 16.48
C ARG A 34 8.15 -8.48 17.07
N ARG A 35 9.14 -9.17 17.63
CA ARG A 35 8.93 -10.46 18.33
C ARG A 35 7.94 -10.29 19.47
N PHE A 36 8.16 -9.29 20.33
CA PHE A 36 7.25 -8.94 21.42
C PHE A 36 5.87 -8.53 20.92
N ARG A 37 5.78 -7.78 19.81
CA ARG A 37 4.49 -7.44 19.19
C ARG A 37 3.78 -8.65 18.62
N LEU A 38 4.49 -9.62 18.05
CA LEU A 38 3.89 -10.83 17.48
C LEU A 38 3.29 -11.69 18.60
N VAL A 39 4.05 -11.90 19.69
CA VAL A 39 3.57 -12.57 20.91
C VAL A 39 2.39 -11.82 21.51
N ARG A 40 2.51 -10.50 21.71
CA ARG A 40 1.42 -9.68 22.25
C ARG A 40 0.18 -9.75 21.36
N ASN A 41 0.34 -9.56 20.05
CA ASN A 41 -0.78 -9.58 19.11
C ASN A 41 -1.47 -10.94 19.10
N GLU A 42 -0.73 -12.04 19.24
CA GLU A 42 -1.33 -13.36 19.43
C GLU A 42 -2.11 -13.39 20.75
N LEU A 43 -1.51 -13.02 21.88
CA LEU A 43 -2.18 -13.03 23.19
C LEU A 43 -3.48 -12.21 23.23
N VAL A 44 -3.54 -11.09 22.50
CA VAL A 44 -4.75 -10.24 22.43
C VAL A 44 -5.61 -10.49 21.19
N ALA A 45 -5.25 -11.43 20.31
CA ALA A 45 -6.05 -11.72 19.12
C ALA A 45 -7.38 -12.38 19.53
N SER A 46 -8.48 -11.72 19.15
CA SER A 46 -9.79 -12.35 19.08
C SER A 46 -9.76 -13.38 17.94
N SER A 47 -9.54 -14.65 18.28
CA SER A 47 -9.59 -15.74 17.31
C SER A 47 -10.66 -16.75 17.74
N PRO A 48 -11.48 -17.27 16.82
CA PRO A 48 -12.41 -18.37 17.11
C PRO A 48 -11.67 -19.70 17.40
N MET A 49 -10.34 -19.73 17.28
CA MET A 49 -9.53 -20.93 17.47
C MET A 49 -9.32 -21.23 18.98
N SER A 50 -9.49 -22.49 19.37
CA SER A 50 -9.22 -22.93 20.74
C SER A 50 -7.74 -22.86 21.10
N TRP A 51 -7.42 -22.61 22.37
CA TRP A 51 -6.04 -22.48 22.87
C TRP A 51 -5.09 -23.62 22.49
N PRO A 52 -5.47 -24.91 22.54
CA PRO A 52 -4.58 -25.99 22.11
C PRO A 52 -4.22 -25.90 20.63
N LYS A 53 -5.19 -25.56 19.77
CA LYS A 53 -4.96 -25.37 18.33
C LYS A 53 -4.05 -24.17 18.07
N ARG A 54 -4.25 -23.06 18.79
CA ARG A 54 -3.39 -21.86 18.69
C ARG A 54 -1.95 -22.17 19.06
N LEU A 55 -1.72 -22.93 20.13
CA LEU A 55 -0.37 -23.34 20.52
C LEU A 55 0.27 -24.26 19.46
N ALA A 56 -0.52 -25.17 18.88
CA ALA A 56 -0.04 -26.06 17.82
C ALA A 56 0.37 -25.30 16.54
N THR A 57 -0.45 -24.33 16.08
CA THR A 57 -0.11 -23.50 14.92
C THR A 57 1.07 -22.58 15.20
N TRP A 58 1.14 -22.04 16.43
CA TRP A 58 2.26 -21.23 16.89
C TRP A 58 3.58 -22.00 16.83
N ARG A 59 3.60 -23.25 17.31
CA ARG A 59 4.78 -24.14 17.21
C ARG A 59 5.22 -24.41 15.77
N ARG A 60 4.32 -24.29 14.80
CA ARG A 60 4.60 -24.39 13.36
C ARG A 60 5.00 -23.05 12.72
N GLY A 61 5.12 -21.98 13.51
CA GLY A 61 5.53 -20.65 13.05
C GLY A 61 4.41 -19.73 12.60
N PHE A 62 3.14 -20.08 12.87
CA PHE A 62 1.97 -19.30 12.42
C PHE A 62 1.15 -18.73 13.58
N THR A 63 0.74 -17.48 13.43
CA THR A 63 -0.30 -16.85 14.26
C THR A 63 -1.65 -17.49 14.02
N ALA A 64 -2.57 -17.37 14.98
CA ALA A 64 -3.91 -17.93 14.84
C ALA A 64 -4.67 -17.33 13.64
N ASN A 65 -4.49 -16.03 13.37
CA ASN A 65 -5.10 -15.37 12.22
C ASN A 65 -4.56 -15.91 10.89
N SER A 66 -3.24 -16.04 10.73
CA SER A 66 -2.66 -16.62 9.53
C SER A 66 -3.09 -18.08 9.36
N ALA A 67 -3.18 -18.86 10.44
CA ALA A 67 -3.64 -20.23 10.36
C ALA A 67 -5.09 -20.37 9.86
N LEU A 68 -5.98 -19.45 10.23
CA LEU A 68 -7.35 -19.40 9.72
C LEU A 68 -7.39 -18.97 8.25
N VAL A 69 -6.68 -17.90 7.91
CA VAL A 69 -6.64 -17.35 6.55
C VAL A 69 -6.01 -18.34 5.57
N TYR A 70 -4.95 -19.04 5.97
CA TYR A 70 -4.30 -20.06 5.13
C TYR A 70 -4.94 -21.43 5.23
N ARG A 71 -6.01 -21.59 6.03
CA ARG A 71 -6.70 -22.86 6.28
C ARG A 71 -5.72 -24.02 6.56
N LEU A 72 -4.84 -23.81 7.55
CA LEU A 72 -3.79 -24.79 7.92
C LEU A 72 -4.34 -26.06 8.62
N ASP A 73 -5.66 -26.14 8.79
CA ASP A 73 -6.38 -27.35 9.16
C ASP A 73 -6.48 -28.34 7.99
N VAL A 74 -6.42 -27.86 6.75
CA VAL A 74 -6.43 -28.70 5.53
C VAL A 74 -5.18 -28.56 4.66
N ASN A 75 -4.55 -27.39 4.66
CA ASN A 75 -3.39 -27.11 3.82
C ASN A 75 -2.09 -27.45 4.56
N ASP A 76 -1.06 -27.91 3.82
CA ASP A 76 0.25 -28.22 4.39
C ASP A 76 0.99 -26.93 4.78
N PRO A 77 1.27 -26.68 6.07
CA PRO A 77 1.95 -25.47 6.52
C PRO A 77 3.35 -25.30 5.92
N ARG A 78 4.00 -26.36 5.46
CA ARG A 78 5.35 -26.32 4.87
C ARG A 78 5.38 -25.67 3.48
N GLU A 79 4.22 -25.53 2.85
CA GLU A 79 4.10 -24.82 1.56
C GLU A 79 3.96 -23.30 1.72
N TYR A 80 3.85 -22.81 2.96
CA TYR A 80 3.66 -21.40 3.28
C TYR A 80 4.91 -20.83 3.96
N VAL A 81 5.26 -19.59 3.62
CA VAL A 81 6.19 -18.80 4.43
C VAL A 81 5.53 -18.57 5.77
N SER A 82 6.18 -19.03 6.85
CA SER A 82 5.66 -18.88 8.20
C SER A 82 5.69 -17.42 8.65
N ASP A 83 4.81 -17.06 9.60
CA ASP A 83 4.85 -15.72 10.19
C ASP A 83 6.20 -15.49 10.86
N TRP A 84 6.78 -16.49 11.51
CA TRP A 84 8.09 -16.35 12.12
C TRP A 84 9.16 -16.03 11.09
N ASP A 85 9.29 -16.84 10.03
CA ASP A 85 10.30 -16.60 9.00
C ASP A 85 10.11 -15.23 8.39
N TYR A 86 8.87 -14.85 8.05
CA TYR A 86 8.58 -13.55 7.48
C TYR A 86 8.88 -12.38 8.44
N TYR A 87 8.51 -12.46 9.72
CA TYR A 87 8.74 -11.38 10.68
C TYR A 87 10.20 -11.27 11.13
N LEU A 88 10.94 -12.38 11.14
CA LEU A 88 12.34 -12.44 11.54
C LEU A 88 13.30 -12.11 10.39
N SER A 89 13.00 -12.55 9.18
CA SER A 89 13.88 -12.39 8.01
C SER A 89 13.39 -11.35 7.00
N GLY A 90 12.11 -11.00 6.99
CA GLY A 90 11.51 -10.08 6.00
C GLY A 90 12.23 -8.75 5.86
N TYR A 91 12.70 -8.17 6.97
CA TYR A 91 13.49 -6.93 6.95
C TYR A 91 14.95 -7.16 6.58
N ARG A 92 15.49 -8.37 6.80
CA ARG A 92 16.89 -8.68 6.48
C ARG A 92 17.08 -8.71 4.97
N PHE A 93 16.11 -9.20 4.19
CA PHE A 93 16.18 -9.26 2.72
C PHE A 93 16.57 -7.94 2.07
N ASN A 94 16.01 -6.82 2.54
CA ASN A 94 16.33 -5.50 1.99
C ASN A 94 17.22 -4.67 2.91
N GLY A 95 17.49 -5.10 4.14
CA GLY A 95 18.38 -4.43 5.10
C GLY A 95 18.23 -2.90 5.14
N PHE A 96 19.30 -2.20 4.78
CA PHE A 96 19.36 -0.74 4.71
C PHE A 96 18.37 -0.11 3.72
N PHE A 97 17.96 -0.84 2.69
CA PHE A 97 17.04 -0.34 1.65
C PHE A 97 15.57 -0.36 2.06
N ASN A 98 15.18 -1.01 3.16
CA ASN A 98 13.81 -0.95 3.68
C ASN A 98 13.24 0.49 3.74
N PRO A 99 13.92 1.45 4.39
CA PRO A 99 13.48 2.84 4.37
C PRO A 99 13.47 3.44 2.96
N ILE A 100 14.47 3.18 2.13
CA ILE A 100 14.55 3.77 0.78
C ILE A 100 13.34 3.36 -0.07
N VAL A 101 13.03 2.06 -0.09
CA VAL A 101 11.88 1.48 -0.81
C VAL A 101 10.56 2.09 -0.31
N GLY A 102 10.40 2.21 1.01
CA GLY A 102 9.16 2.71 1.61
C GLY A 102 8.95 4.24 1.51
N ASN A 103 9.98 5.00 1.12
CA ASN A 103 9.90 6.45 1.02
C ASN A 103 9.37 6.87 -0.35
N LYS A 104 8.10 7.28 -0.38
CA LYS A 104 7.38 7.66 -1.61
C LYS A 104 8.08 8.75 -2.43
N LEU A 105 8.74 9.72 -1.77
CA LEU A 105 9.47 10.78 -2.46
C LEU A 105 10.71 10.22 -3.16
N VAL A 106 11.55 9.50 -2.42
CA VAL A 106 12.79 8.92 -2.97
C VAL A 106 12.47 7.94 -4.09
N LEU A 107 11.50 7.07 -3.88
CA LEU A 107 11.02 6.15 -4.91
C LEU A 107 10.59 6.89 -6.18
N SER A 108 9.77 7.95 -6.05
CA SER A 108 9.31 8.71 -7.22
C SER A 108 10.47 9.36 -7.98
N GLN A 109 11.50 9.86 -7.29
CA GLN A 109 12.70 10.42 -7.95
C GLN A 109 13.48 9.35 -8.72
N ILE A 110 13.60 8.14 -8.17
CA ILE A 110 14.24 7.01 -8.86
C ILE A 110 13.44 6.62 -10.10
N LEU A 111 12.12 6.44 -9.96
CA LEU A 111 11.24 6.10 -11.09
C LEU A 111 11.28 7.15 -12.20
N ALA A 112 11.29 8.45 -11.83
CA ALA A 112 11.42 9.55 -12.77
C ALA A 112 12.74 9.50 -13.56
N GLY A 113 13.85 9.19 -12.89
CA GLY A 113 15.17 9.09 -13.53
C GLY A 113 15.26 8.01 -14.62
N TYR A 114 14.40 6.99 -14.56
CA TYR A 114 14.32 5.90 -15.55
C TYR A 114 13.07 5.99 -16.44
N GLY A 115 12.29 7.06 -16.36
CA GLY A 115 11.09 7.23 -17.18
C GLY A 115 9.97 6.23 -16.88
N LEU A 116 9.95 5.65 -15.68
CA LEU A 116 8.93 4.67 -15.29
C LEU A 116 7.63 5.36 -14.88
N PRO A 117 6.45 4.87 -15.32
CA PRO A 117 5.16 5.48 -14.99
C PRO A 117 4.88 5.53 -13.48
N HIS A 118 4.69 6.74 -12.96
CA HIS A 118 4.34 7.02 -11.57
C HIS A 118 3.58 8.36 -11.49
N PRO A 119 2.89 8.68 -10.39
CA PRO A 119 2.21 9.97 -10.26
C PRO A 119 3.21 11.14 -10.35
N LYS A 120 2.93 12.11 -11.21
CA LYS A 120 3.75 13.34 -11.31
C LYS A 120 3.88 13.98 -9.93
N VAL A 121 5.12 14.22 -9.49
CA VAL A 121 5.38 14.88 -8.22
C VAL A 121 5.51 16.39 -8.45
N PHE A 122 4.67 17.16 -7.76
CA PHE A 122 4.75 18.63 -7.80
C PHE A 122 5.73 19.16 -6.76
N GLY A 123 5.73 18.57 -5.58
CA GLY A 123 6.57 19.02 -4.47
C GLY A 123 6.26 18.31 -3.16
N VAL A 124 6.60 18.97 -2.07
CA VAL A 124 6.38 18.49 -0.70
C VAL A 124 5.77 19.57 0.17
N VAL A 125 5.05 19.18 1.23
CA VAL A 125 4.72 20.07 2.34
C VAL A 125 5.64 19.77 3.52
N ARG A 126 6.46 20.76 3.90
CA ARG A 126 7.42 20.67 5.00
C ARG A 126 7.14 21.77 6.01
N ARG A 127 6.87 21.38 7.27
CA ARG A 127 6.53 22.29 8.37
C ARG A 127 5.47 23.32 7.97
N GLY A 128 4.40 22.86 7.36
CA GLY A 128 3.28 23.69 6.97
C GLY A 128 3.43 24.49 5.68
N ARG A 129 4.51 24.30 4.92
CA ARG A 129 4.79 25.08 3.70
C ARG A 129 4.98 24.17 2.50
N ALA A 130 4.35 24.51 1.38
CA ALA A 130 4.59 23.83 0.12
C ALA A 130 5.95 24.25 -0.46
N VAL A 131 6.69 23.27 -0.98
CA VAL A 131 8.05 23.44 -1.51
C VAL A 131 8.18 22.57 -2.76
N ALA A 132 8.59 23.18 -3.88
CA ALA A 132 8.91 22.45 -5.11
C ALA A 132 10.17 21.59 -4.94
N ILE A 133 10.27 20.49 -5.68
CA ILE A 133 11.47 19.66 -5.74
C ILE A 133 12.35 20.14 -6.90
N GLY A 134 13.61 20.45 -6.62
CA GLY A 134 14.57 20.92 -7.61
C GLY A 134 15.49 22.02 -7.06
N PRO A 135 16.45 22.50 -7.85
CA PRO A 135 17.26 23.66 -7.49
C PRO A 135 16.37 24.89 -7.34
N ARG A 136 16.47 25.56 -6.19
CA ARG A 136 15.69 26.78 -5.91
C ARG A 136 16.20 27.96 -6.71
N ALA A 137 15.29 28.81 -7.17
CA ALA A 137 15.64 30.16 -7.61
C ALA A 137 16.01 31.02 -6.39
N ALA A 138 16.97 31.94 -6.55
CA ALA A 138 17.31 32.90 -5.51
C ALA A 138 16.13 33.87 -5.28
N GLY A 139 15.27 33.57 -4.30
CA GLY A 139 14.06 34.35 -3.99
C GLY A 139 13.02 33.62 -3.13
N ASP A 140 13.03 32.28 -3.16
CA ASP A 140 12.03 31.39 -2.53
C ASP A 140 12.01 31.38 -0.98
N ALA A 141 12.77 32.23 -0.31
CA ALA A 141 12.96 32.18 1.14
C ALA A 141 11.83 32.86 1.94
N ARG A 142 11.00 33.70 1.30
CA ARG A 142 9.92 34.48 1.97
C ARG A 142 8.50 34.03 1.64
N ASP A 143 8.31 33.10 0.71
CA ASP A 143 7.00 32.56 0.33
C ASP A 143 6.52 31.53 1.38
N ASP A 144 5.24 31.59 1.75
CA ASP A 144 4.59 30.60 2.61
C ASP A 144 4.24 29.30 1.85
N GLY A 145 4.44 29.31 0.54
CA GLY A 145 4.22 28.20 -0.40
C GLY A 145 2.78 28.18 -0.94
N TRP A 146 1.95 29.16 -0.61
CA TRP A 146 0.55 29.18 -1.03
C TRP A 146 0.42 29.34 -2.55
N ALA A 147 1.18 30.25 -3.15
CA ALA A 147 1.17 30.47 -4.60
C ALA A 147 1.58 29.21 -5.38
N LEU A 148 2.54 28.43 -4.84
CA LEU A 148 2.91 27.13 -5.40
C LEU A 148 1.75 26.14 -5.35
N LEU A 149 1.07 26.05 -4.20
CA LEU A 149 -0.06 25.15 -4.02
C LEU A 149 -1.23 25.51 -4.95
N GLU A 150 -1.54 26.80 -5.09
CA GLU A 150 -2.53 27.30 -6.04
C GLU A 150 -2.13 26.99 -7.48
N GLY A 151 -0.87 27.18 -7.84
CA GLY A 151 -0.34 26.86 -9.17
C GLY A 151 -0.42 25.36 -9.48
N TRP A 152 -0.17 24.49 -8.50
CA TRP A 152 -0.32 23.05 -8.68
C TRP A 152 -1.78 22.62 -8.85
N ALA A 153 -2.72 23.30 -8.19
CA ALA A 153 -4.15 23.02 -8.29
C ALA A 153 -4.86 23.73 -9.46
N ALA A 154 -4.13 24.50 -10.27
CA ALA A 154 -4.71 25.40 -11.27
C ALA A 154 -5.42 24.68 -12.44
N ASP A 155 -5.06 23.43 -12.72
CA ASP A 155 -5.68 22.63 -13.79
C ASP A 155 -7.04 22.02 -13.40
N GLY A 156 -7.49 22.27 -12.16
CA GLY A 156 -8.74 21.75 -11.63
C GLY A 156 -8.71 20.27 -11.28
N ARG A 157 -7.60 19.57 -11.51
CA ARG A 157 -7.43 18.16 -11.14
C ARG A 157 -7.12 18.05 -9.64
N PRO A 158 -7.57 16.98 -8.97
CA PRO A 158 -7.19 16.77 -7.59
C PRO A 158 -5.67 16.59 -7.43
N LEU A 159 -5.11 17.26 -6.44
CA LEU A 159 -3.81 16.97 -5.84
C LEU A 159 -3.97 15.87 -4.80
N VAL A 160 -3.02 14.94 -4.76
CA VAL A 160 -2.97 13.90 -3.74
C VAL A 160 -1.88 14.22 -2.75
N LEU A 161 -2.26 14.47 -1.49
CA LEU A 161 -1.34 14.75 -0.40
C LEU A 161 -1.16 13.48 0.42
N ARG A 162 0.09 13.01 0.53
CA ARG A 162 0.42 11.75 1.21
C ARG A 162 1.63 11.94 2.12
N PRO A 163 1.67 11.39 3.34
CA PRO A 163 2.91 11.38 4.11
C PRO A 163 4.01 10.61 3.36
N HIS A 164 5.27 11.04 3.46
CA HIS A 164 6.41 10.26 2.90
C HIS A 164 6.44 8.83 3.44
N TRP A 165 5.99 8.68 4.70
CA TRP A 165 5.89 7.41 5.41
C TRP A 165 4.47 7.19 5.88
N SER A 166 3.72 6.41 5.13
CA SER A 166 2.39 5.93 5.49
C SER A 166 2.25 4.49 5.05
N GLY A 167 1.27 3.79 5.61
CA GLY A 167 0.77 2.55 5.06
C GLY A 167 -0.73 2.51 5.31
N ALA A 168 -1.45 1.67 4.55
CA ALA A 168 -2.90 1.55 4.66
C ALA A 168 -3.66 2.89 4.44
N GLY A 169 -3.12 3.78 3.59
CA GLY A 169 -3.72 5.08 3.27
C GLY A 169 -3.86 6.08 4.41
N GLU A 170 -3.24 5.85 5.57
CA GLU A 170 -3.31 6.80 6.70
C GLU A 170 -2.65 8.15 6.32
N GLY A 171 -3.38 9.24 6.55
CA GLY A 171 -2.98 10.61 6.24
C GLY A 171 -3.14 11.00 4.78
N VAL A 172 -3.70 10.15 3.91
CA VAL A 172 -3.91 10.51 2.50
C VAL A 172 -5.19 11.34 2.37
N PHE A 173 -5.12 12.43 1.61
CA PHE A 173 -6.30 13.21 1.24
C PHE A 173 -6.12 13.87 -0.13
N PHE A 174 -7.25 14.31 -0.69
CA PHE A 174 -7.33 14.95 -1.98
C PHE A 174 -7.67 16.42 -1.81
N LEU A 175 -6.90 17.29 -2.44
CA LEU A 175 -7.13 18.74 -2.47
C LEU A 175 -7.38 19.14 -3.92
N GLN A 176 -8.50 19.79 -4.20
CA GLN A 176 -8.88 20.24 -5.53
C GLN A 176 -9.30 21.70 -5.47
N ARG A 177 -9.07 22.45 -6.54
CA ARG A 177 -9.59 23.80 -6.70
C ARG A 177 -10.31 23.90 -8.02
N ASP A 178 -11.56 24.31 -8.01
CA ASP A 178 -12.35 24.57 -9.22
C ASP A 178 -12.90 26.00 -9.22
N ALA A 179 -13.82 26.29 -10.13
CA ALA A 179 -14.47 27.59 -10.25
C ALA A 179 -15.28 27.99 -8.99
N HIS A 180 -15.68 27.02 -8.16
CA HIS A 180 -16.44 27.22 -6.93
C HIS A 180 -15.55 27.32 -5.68
N GLY A 181 -14.23 27.15 -5.83
CA GLY A 181 -13.25 27.29 -4.75
C GLY A 181 -12.56 25.98 -4.41
N TRP A 182 -12.11 25.85 -3.16
CA TRP A 182 -11.39 24.67 -2.72
C TRP A 182 -12.33 23.54 -2.30
N GLN A 183 -11.84 22.32 -2.52
CA GLN A 183 -12.44 21.11 -2.01
C GLN A 183 -11.39 20.22 -1.35
N VAL A 184 -11.70 19.69 -0.17
CA VAL A 184 -10.91 18.65 0.49
C VAL A 184 -11.73 17.37 0.55
N ASN A 185 -11.24 16.29 -0.06
CA ASN A 185 -11.95 15.02 -0.19
C ASN A 185 -13.38 15.18 -0.76
N ARG A 186 -13.53 16.02 -1.82
CA ARG A 186 -14.81 16.35 -2.47
C ARG A 186 -15.82 17.09 -1.58
N ARG A 187 -15.36 17.70 -0.48
CA ARG A 187 -16.17 18.58 0.38
C ARG A 187 -15.70 20.03 0.22
N PRO A 188 -16.60 21.00 0.05
CA PRO A 188 -16.22 22.41 -0.03
C PRO A 188 -15.38 22.85 1.17
N ALA A 189 -14.36 23.68 0.92
CA ALA A 189 -13.47 24.23 1.93
C ALA A 189 -13.17 25.70 1.62
N GLY A 190 -13.13 26.54 2.66
CA GLY A 190 -12.66 27.91 2.53
C GLY A 190 -11.12 27.99 2.47
N ASN A 191 -10.58 29.09 1.97
CA ASN A 191 -9.13 29.33 1.94
C ASN A 191 -8.49 29.12 3.33
N ASP A 192 -9.10 29.66 4.38
CA ASP A 192 -8.61 29.54 5.76
C ASP A 192 -8.54 28.09 6.26
N ASP A 193 -9.50 27.24 5.85
CA ASP A 193 -9.49 25.83 6.19
C ASP A 193 -8.33 25.10 5.51
N VAL A 194 -8.09 25.39 4.23
CA VAL A 194 -6.97 24.81 3.48
C VAL A 194 -5.62 25.31 4.04
N HIS A 195 -5.49 26.61 4.32
CA HIS A 195 -4.29 27.16 4.96
C HIS A 195 -4.00 26.49 6.30
N ARG A 196 -5.01 26.36 7.17
CA ARG A 196 -4.86 25.68 8.46
C ARG A 196 -4.50 24.21 8.29
N LEU A 197 -5.17 23.51 7.37
CA LEU A 197 -4.88 22.12 7.10
C LEU A 197 -3.42 21.95 6.66
N VAL A 198 -2.98 22.70 5.64
CA VAL A 198 -1.61 22.66 5.11
C VAL A 198 -0.60 23.01 6.19
N ALA A 199 -0.86 24.03 7.02
CA ALA A 199 0.01 24.45 8.12
C ALA A 199 0.29 23.34 9.14
N THR A 200 -0.61 22.33 9.25
CA THR A 200 -0.45 21.19 10.17
C THR A 200 0.41 20.07 9.60
N LEU A 201 0.71 20.08 8.30
CA LEU A 201 1.40 18.99 7.61
C LEU A 201 2.91 19.13 7.73
N ASP A 202 3.58 18.00 7.91
CA ASP A 202 5.04 17.90 7.78
C ASP A 202 5.40 16.60 7.08
N ARG A 203 6.31 16.68 6.11
CA ARG A 203 6.81 15.54 5.32
C ARG A 203 5.70 14.87 4.51
N TYR A 204 4.91 15.68 3.81
CA TYR A 204 3.94 15.21 2.83
C TYR A 204 4.49 15.39 1.43
N ILE A 205 4.26 14.42 0.55
CA ILE A 205 4.45 14.56 -0.90
C ILE A 205 3.13 15.03 -1.51
N VAL A 206 3.22 15.90 -2.52
CA VAL A 206 2.08 16.37 -3.33
C VAL A 206 2.25 15.83 -4.73
N THR A 207 1.31 15.00 -5.17
CA THR A 207 1.35 14.37 -6.51
C THR A 207 0.07 14.65 -7.29
N ALA A 208 0.13 14.47 -8.61
CA ALA A 208 -1.06 14.42 -9.45
C ALA A 208 -1.96 13.24 -9.07
N PHE A 209 -3.27 13.43 -9.23
CA PHE A 209 -4.23 12.33 -9.22
C PHE A 209 -4.11 11.48 -10.49
N VAL A 210 -4.17 10.16 -10.32
CA VAL A 210 -4.12 9.19 -11.41
C VAL A 210 -5.46 8.49 -11.47
N ASP A 211 -6.09 8.51 -12.65
CA ASP A 211 -7.33 7.80 -12.89
C ASP A 211 -7.06 6.30 -13.05
N GLN A 212 -7.89 5.49 -12.44
CA GLN A 212 -7.84 4.05 -12.63
C GLN A 212 -8.54 3.64 -13.92
N ALA A 213 -8.14 2.50 -14.49
CA ALA A 213 -8.70 1.95 -15.71
C ALA A 213 -10.21 1.66 -15.59
N GLY A 214 -10.92 1.74 -16.71
CA GLY A 214 -12.38 1.56 -16.77
C GLY A 214 -12.88 0.23 -16.20
N TYR A 215 -12.15 -0.88 -16.40
CA TYR A 215 -12.54 -2.18 -15.82
C TYR A 215 -12.55 -2.14 -14.28
N ALA A 216 -11.53 -1.51 -13.67
CA ALA A 216 -11.41 -1.41 -12.23
C ALA A 216 -12.46 -0.45 -11.66
N ALA A 217 -12.72 0.67 -12.34
CA ALA A 217 -13.79 1.59 -11.98
C ALA A 217 -15.19 0.94 -12.07
N THR A 218 -15.40 0.04 -13.03
CA THR A 218 -16.64 -0.74 -13.17
C THR A 218 -16.85 -1.69 -11.99
N ILE A 219 -15.77 -2.30 -11.48
CA ILE A 219 -15.84 -3.16 -10.30
C ILE A 219 -16.14 -2.31 -9.06
N TYR A 220 -15.36 -1.25 -8.82
CA TYR A 220 -15.58 -0.36 -7.69
C TYR A 220 -15.03 1.07 -7.91
N PRO A 221 -15.86 2.09 -8.14
CA PRO A 221 -15.37 3.41 -8.55
C PRO A 221 -14.86 4.30 -7.41
N ALA A 222 -15.16 3.97 -6.14
CA ALA A 222 -14.93 4.89 -5.02
C ALA A 222 -13.52 4.85 -4.42
N THR A 223 -12.67 3.92 -4.86
CA THR A 223 -11.27 3.79 -4.43
C THR A 223 -10.34 3.62 -5.61
N ALA A 224 -9.06 3.93 -5.42
CA ALA A 224 -8.02 3.43 -6.31
C ALA A 224 -7.84 1.93 -6.08
N ASN A 225 -8.34 1.10 -6.98
CA ASN A 225 -8.21 -0.36 -6.88
C ASN A 225 -6.86 -0.78 -7.46
N THR A 226 -5.97 -1.27 -6.61
CA THR A 226 -4.56 -1.48 -6.98
C THR A 226 -4.22 -2.94 -7.22
N LEU A 227 -3.30 -3.16 -8.17
CA LEU A 227 -2.54 -4.39 -8.27
C LEU A 227 -1.43 -4.41 -7.22
N ARG A 228 -1.43 -5.46 -6.41
CA ARG A 228 -0.40 -5.78 -5.43
C ARG A 228 0.54 -6.82 -6.02
N VAL A 229 1.72 -6.39 -6.46
CA VAL A 229 2.72 -7.25 -7.12
C VAL A 229 3.89 -7.51 -6.18
N MET A 230 4.27 -8.77 -6.01
CA MET A 230 5.49 -9.16 -5.31
C MET A 230 6.59 -9.40 -6.33
N THR A 231 7.70 -8.68 -6.23
CA THR A 231 8.91 -8.99 -6.98
C THR A 231 9.97 -9.57 -6.05
N ILE A 232 10.70 -10.55 -6.55
CA ILE A 232 11.91 -11.09 -5.93
C ILE A 232 13.06 -10.92 -6.92
N CYS A 233 14.19 -10.40 -6.44
CA CYS A 233 15.45 -10.39 -7.17
C CYS A 233 16.44 -11.30 -6.45
N ASP A 234 16.92 -12.33 -7.16
CA ASP A 234 17.94 -13.26 -6.70
C ASP A 234 19.11 -13.30 -7.70
N GLY A 235 20.06 -14.22 -7.51
CA GLY A 235 21.21 -14.38 -8.42
C GLY A 235 20.84 -14.69 -9.88
N ASP A 236 19.63 -15.19 -10.13
CA ASP A 236 19.10 -15.47 -11.47
C ASP A 236 18.29 -14.27 -12.03
N GLY A 237 18.35 -13.11 -11.37
CA GLY A 237 17.65 -11.88 -11.75
C GLY A 237 16.33 -11.63 -11.04
N CYS A 238 15.58 -10.62 -11.51
CA CYS A 238 14.28 -10.25 -10.93
C CYS A 238 13.11 -10.96 -11.63
N PHE A 239 12.14 -11.41 -10.84
CA PHE A 239 10.90 -12.02 -11.33
C PHE A 239 9.69 -11.63 -10.49
N VAL A 240 8.50 -11.75 -11.09
CA VAL A 240 7.21 -11.56 -10.39
C VAL A 240 6.87 -12.85 -9.68
N ALA A 241 6.83 -12.80 -8.35
CA ALA A 241 6.61 -13.97 -7.51
C ALA A 241 5.12 -14.21 -7.22
N ALA A 242 4.31 -13.16 -7.14
CA ALA A 242 2.87 -13.25 -6.97
C ALA A 242 2.17 -11.94 -7.32
N VAL A 243 0.91 -12.02 -7.75
CA VAL A 243 0.07 -10.87 -8.09
C VAL A 243 -1.32 -11.06 -7.49
N ALA A 244 -1.87 -10.00 -6.90
CA ALA A 244 -3.25 -9.94 -6.47
C ALA A 244 -3.82 -8.57 -6.83
N HIS A 245 -5.13 -8.47 -7.03
CA HIS A 245 -5.83 -7.22 -7.22
C HIS A 245 -6.69 -6.92 -6.00
N ARG A 246 -6.56 -5.71 -5.47
CA ARG A 246 -7.35 -5.25 -4.34
C ARG A 246 -8.45 -4.33 -4.83
N PHE A 247 -9.62 -4.44 -4.21
CA PHE A 247 -10.75 -3.56 -4.48
C PHE A 247 -11.27 -2.97 -3.17
N GLY A 248 -11.74 -1.73 -3.23
CA GLY A 248 -12.45 -1.11 -2.10
C GLY A 248 -13.81 -1.75 -1.85
N SER A 249 -14.49 -1.27 -0.82
CA SER A 249 -15.89 -1.54 -0.53
C SER A 249 -16.44 -0.39 0.32
N ARG A 250 -17.75 -0.32 0.53
CA ARG A 250 -18.34 0.67 1.43
C ARG A 250 -17.72 0.59 2.83
N ARG A 251 -17.38 -0.62 3.30
CA ARG A 251 -16.74 -0.85 4.61
C ARG A 251 -15.29 -0.35 4.65
N SER A 252 -14.59 -0.31 3.51
CA SER A 252 -13.21 0.15 3.44
C SER A 252 -13.04 1.66 3.21
N GLY A 253 -14.13 2.35 2.84
CA GLY A 253 -14.13 3.79 2.64
C GLY A 253 -13.32 4.18 1.40
N SER A 254 -12.34 5.05 1.58
CA SER A 254 -11.54 5.63 0.48
C SER A 254 -10.28 4.82 0.10
N ILE A 255 -10.09 3.63 0.68
CA ILE A 255 -8.93 2.77 0.42
C ILE A 255 -9.35 1.34 0.10
N ASP A 256 -8.56 0.64 -0.73
CA ASP A 256 -8.77 -0.75 -1.15
C ASP A 256 -8.12 -1.78 -0.21
N ASN A 257 -7.72 -1.36 1.00
CA ASN A 257 -6.86 -2.16 1.85
C ASN A 257 -7.59 -3.38 2.46
N TRP A 258 -7.10 -4.57 2.07
CA TRP A 258 -7.47 -5.88 2.61
C TRP A 258 -7.12 -6.10 4.09
N HIS A 259 -5.98 -5.56 4.53
CA HIS A 259 -5.37 -6.02 5.78
C HIS A 259 -6.25 -5.80 7.01
N ARG A 260 -6.42 -6.88 7.81
CA ARG A 260 -7.11 -6.90 9.11
C ARG A 260 -8.61 -6.56 9.05
N GLY A 261 -9.31 -7.01 8.00
CA GLY A 261 -10.77 -6.90 7.95
C GLY A 261 -11.27 -5.45 7.81
N ARG A 262 -10.45 -4.57 7.22
CA ARG A 262 -10.87 -3.20 6.87
C ARG A 262 -11.85 -3.16 5.69
N GLY A 263 -12.38 -4.30 5.26
CA GLY A 263 -13.49 -4.39 4.32
C GLY A 263 -13.13 -4.42 2.83
N GLY A 264 -11.88 -4.17 2.45
CA GLY A 264 -11.47 -4.32 1.04
C GLY A 264 -11.63 -5.77 0.58
N LEU A 265 -11.67 -5.99 -0.73
CA LEU A 265 -11.64 -7.30 -1.38
C LEU A 265 -10.23 -7.59 -1.89
N ASN A 266 -9.87 -8.86 -1.95
CA ASN A 266 -8.60 -9.31 -2.51
C ASN A 266 -8.81 -10.46 -3.49
N ALA A 267 -8.44 -10.28 -4.75
CA ALA A 267 -8.60 -11.25 -5.82
C ALA A 267 -7.22 -11.75 -6.30
N PRO A 268 -7.05 -13.07 -6.52
CA PRO A 268 -5.84 -13.57 -7.14
C PRO A 268 -5.85 -13.19 -8.62
N VAL A 269 -4.66 -12.99 -9.20
CA VAL A 269 -4.50 -12.75 -10.64
C VAL A 269 -3.86 -13.98 -11.26
N ASP A 270 -4.54 -14.60 -12.21
CA ASP A 270 -3.93 -15.58 -13.10
C ASP A 270 -3.09 -14.83 -14.13
N CYS A 271 -1.77 -14.80 -13.93
CA CYS A 271 -0.85 -14.08 -14.81
C CYS A 271 -0.72 -14.73 -16.20
N SER A 272 -1.07 -16.02 -16.35
CA SER A 272 -1.03 -16.70 -17.65
C SER A 272 -2.24 -16.36 -18.51
N ARG A 273 -3.40 -16.16 -17.88
CA ARG A 273 -4.65 -15.76 -18.56
C ARG A 273 -4.89 -14.26 -18.57
N GLY A 274 -4.21 -13.52 -17.70
CA GLY A 274 -4.43 -12.08 -17.50
C GLY A 274 -5.77 -11.75 -16.86
N SER A 275 -6.34 -12.65 -16.06
CA SER A 275 -7.69 -12.52 -15.51
C SER A 275 -7.74 -12.66 -13.99
N LEU A 276 -8.75 -12.04 -13.37
CA LEU A 276 -9.05 -12.16 -11.95
C LEU A 276 -9.68 -13.52 -11.63
N GLY A 277 -9.29 -14.11 -10.49
CA GLY A 277 -10.02 -15.20 -9.86
C GLY A 277 -11.06 -14.69 -8.86
N ARG A 278 -11.63 -15.60 -8.06
CA ARG A 278 -12.56 -15.25 -6.98
C ARG A 278 -11.91 -14.37 -5.95
N ALA A 279 -12.53 -13.23 -5.65
CA ALA A 279 -12.10 -12.40 -4.55
C ALA A 279 -12.45 -13.05 -3.21
N VAL A 280 -11.77 -12.61 -2.16
CA VAL A 280 -12.12 -12.95 -0.78
C VAL A 280 -12.44 -11.67 0.02
N THR A 281 -13.25 -11.80 1.08
CA THR A 281 -13.38 -10.93 2.29
C THR A 281 -13.04 -11.67 3.58
N LEU A 282 -12.54 -10.97 4.61
CA LEU A 282 -12.47 -11.55 5.95
C LEU A 282 -13.79 -11.29 6.66
N GLY A 283 -14.47 -12.36 7.06
CA GLY A 283 -15.64 -12.31 7.93
C GLY A 283 -15.27 -11.84 9.33
N ASP A 284 -16.29 -11.48 10.13
CA ASP A 284 -16.07 -11.01 11.50
C ASP A 284 -15.54 -12.13 12.43
N ASP A 285 -15.70 -13.40 12.04
CA ASP A 285 -15.08 -14.57 12.67
C ASP A 285 -13.64 -14.83 12.20
N GLY A 286 -13.10 -13.99 11.30
CA GLY A 286 -11.76 -14.12 10.74
C GLY A 286 -11.61 -15.17 9.64
N ARG A 287 -12.71 -15.79 9.17
CA ARG A 287 -12.68 -16.73 8.05
C ARG A 287 -12.79 -16.00 6.71
N LEU A 288 -12.32 -16.66 5.64
CA LEU A 288 -12.47 -16.16 4.29
C LEU A 288 -13.89 -16.38 3.80
N VAL A 289 -14.43 -15.36 3.15
CA VAL A 289 -15.70 -15.39 2.41
C VAL A 289 -15.36 -15.12 0.96
N GLU A 290 -15.75 -16.00 0.05
CA GLU A 290 -15.44 -15.87 -1.39
C GLU A 290 -16.49 -15.05 -2.13
N HIS A 291 -16.05 -14.37 -3.19
CA HIS A 291 -16.85 -13.44 -3.99
C HIS A 291 -16.52 -13.61 -5.47
N GLU A 292 -17.49 -14.10 -6.25
CA GLU A 292 -17.44 -14.05 -7.72
C GLU A 292 -17.78 -12.65 -8.25
N ARG A 293 -18.57 -11.89 -7.46
CA ARG A 293 -19.05 -10.54 -7.76
C ARG A 293 -18.76 -9.62 -6.59
N HIS A 294 -18.57 -8.34 -6.87
CA HIS A 294 -18.35 -7.33 -5.85
C HIS A 294 -19.62 -7.13 -5.00
N PRO A 295 -19.56 -7.25 -3.66
CA PRO A 295 -20.74 -7.31 -2.80
C PRO A 295 -21.56 -6.01 -2.78
N ASP A 296 -20.93 -4.85 -3.01
CA ASP A 296 -21.65 -3.57 -3.01
C ASP A 296 -22.19 -3.13 -4.38
N THR A 297 -21.58 -3.59 -5.49
CA THR A 297 -21.88 -3.09 -6.85
C THR A 297 -22.52 -4.17 -7.74
N GLY A 298 -22.39 -5.45 -7.38
CA GLY A 298 -22.86 -6.58 -8.18
C GLY A 298 -22.01 -6.89 -9.42
N SER A 299 -21.00 -6.06 -9.71
CA SER A 299 -20.07 -6.25 -10.84
C SER A 299 -19.32 -7.57 -10.73
N ALA A 300 -19.11 -8.24 -11.86
CA ALA A 300 -18.28 -9.45 -11.90
C ALA A 300 -16.85 -9.13 -11.48
N ILE A 301 -16.23 -10.06 -10.75
CA ILE A 301 -14.80 -10.06 -10.43
C ILE A 301 -14.14 -11.25 -11.10
N GLU A 302 -14.61 -12.47 -10.82
CA GLU A 302 -14.04 -13.68 -11.39
C GLU A 302 -14.16 -13.66 -12.92
N GLY A 303 -13.06 -13.96 -13.61
CA GLY A 303 -12.97 -13.99 -15.07
C GLY A 303 -12.75 -12.64 -15.74
N VAL A 304 -12.81 -11.52 -15.00
CA VAL A 304 -12.52 -10.19 -15.59
C VAL A 304 -11.06 -10.13 -16.03
N THR A 305 -10.85 -9.78 -17.30
CA THR A 305 -9.52 -9.57 -17.89
C THR A 305 -8.95 -8.23 -17.42
N ILE A 306 -7.64 -8.18 -17.19
CA ILE A 306 -6.89 -6.98 -16.80
C ILE A 306 -6.14 -6.46 -18.04
N PRO A 307 -6.63 -5.40 -18.71
CA PRO A 307 -5.97 -4.87 -19.89
C PRO A 307 -4.55 -4.38 -19.56
N GLY A 308 -3.58 -4.72 -20.42
CA GLY A 308 -2.20 -4.27 -20.27
C GLY A 308 -1.41 -4.88 -19.10
N LEU A 309 -1.90 -5.97 -18.48
CA LEU A 309 -1.23 -6.63 -17.35
C LEU A 309 0.23 -6.97 -17.67
N GLU A 310 0.52 -7.58 -18.82
CA GLU A 310 1.87 -7.96 -19.23
C GLU A 310 2.82 -6.75 -19.22
N ARG A 311 2.39 -5.62 -19.80
CA ARG A 311 3.15 -4.37 -19.81
C ARG A 311 3.39 -3.83 -18.40
N ALA A 312 2.39 -3.92 -17.52
CA ALA A 312 2.55 -3.53 -16.12
C ALA A 312 3.56 -4.42 -15.38
N LEU A 313 3.50 -5.74 -15.58
CA LEU A 313 4.44 -6.69 -14.97
C LEU A 313 5.87 -6.53 -15.50
N ALA A 314 6.05 -6.21 -16.78
CA ALA A 314 7.36 -5.85 -17.32
C ALA A 314 7.90 -4.57 -16.66
N GLY A 315 7.04 -3.55 -16.58
CA GLY A 315 7.38 -2.26 -15.98
C GLY A 315 7.77 -2.31 -14.51
N VAL A 316 7.10 -3.14 -13.71
CA VAL A 316 7.44 -3.31 -12.29
C VAL A 316 8.72 -4.11 -12.10
N LEU A 317 9.07 -5.00 -13.03
CA LEU A 317 10.37 -5.66 -13.04
C LEU A 317 11.49 -4.68 -13.36
N ASP A 318 11.29 -3.75 -14.29
CA ASP A 318 12.24 -2.67 -14.53
C ASP A 318 12.41 -1.80 -13.29
N ALA A 319 11.32 -1.44 -12.62
CA ALA A 319 11.37 -0.72 -11.35
C ALA A 319 12.15 -1.48 -10.25
N ALA A 320 11.99 -2.80 -10.16
CA ALA A 320 12.74 -3.64 -9.24
C ALA A 320 14.24 -3.67 -9.57
N ARG A 321 14.60 -3.73 -10.86
CA ARG A 321 16.00 -3.69 -11.31
C ARG A 321 16.68 -2.35 -11.01
N CYS A 322 15.94 -1.26 -10.91
CA CYS A 322 16.47 0.04 -10.46
C CYS A 322 16.87 0.06 -8.97
N LEU A 323 16.49 -0.96 -8.20
CA LEU A 323 16.76 -1.09 -6.76
C LEU A 323 17.45 -2.45 -6.47
N PRO A 324 18.67 -2.70 -6.98
CA PRO A 324 19.28 -4.03 -6.97
C PRO A 324 19.50 -4.61 -5.56
N GLU A 325 19.65 -3.75 -4.56
CA GLU A 325 19.84 -4.13 -3.15
C GLU A 325 18.52 -4.41 -2.40
N ALA A 326 17.37 -4.11 -3.03
CA ALA A 326 16.05 -4.38 -2.48
C ALA A 326 15.46 -5.64 -3.13
N THR A 327 15.87 -6.79 -2.61
CA THR A 327 15.58 -8.11 -3.19
C THR A 327 14.14 -8.58 -3.03
N LEU A 328 13.35 -8.06 -2.07
CA LEU A 328 11.96 -8.45 -1.84
C LEU A 328 11.06 -7.22 -1.73
N ILE A 329 10.26 -6.92 -2.74
CA ILE A 329 9.44 -5.70 -2.79
C ILE A 329 7.99 -6.04 -3.09
N GLY A 330 7.07 -5.34 -2.40
CA GLY A 330 5.64 -5.36 -2.68
C GLY A 330 5.24 -4.04 -3.30
N TRP A 331 4.82 -4.05 -4.55
CA TRP A 331 4.44 -2.86 -5.31
C TRP A 331 2.94 -2.68 -5.28
N ASP A 332 2.50 -1.43 -5.09
CA ASP A 332 1.13 -1.03 -5.36
C ASP A 332 1.11 -0.30 -6.69
N MET A 333 0.42 -0.88 -7.66
CA MET A 333 0.27 -0.33 -9.00
C MET A 333 -1.19 -0.01 -9.25
N LEU A 334 -1.44 1.09 -9.93
CA LEU A 334 -2.75 1.42 -10.46
C LEU A 334 -2.76 1.13 -11.95
N MET A 335 -3.69 0.31 -12.41
CA MET A 335 -3.93 0.18 -13.85
C MET A 335 -4.64 1.44 -14.33
N THR A 336 -4.25 1.94 -15.49
CA THR A 336 -4.84 3.12 -16.15
C THR A 336 -5.26 2.72 -17.56
N ASP A 337 -6.13 3.48 -18.21
CA ASP A 337 -6.56 3.16 -19.59
C ASP A 337 -5.37 3.20 -20.57
N ASP A 338 -4.34 4.01 -20.29
CA ASP A 338 -3.12 4.14 -21.10
C ASP A 338 -1.96 3.21 -20.67
N GLY A 339 -2.15 2.41 -19.61
CA GLY A 339 -1.12 1.52 -19.07
C GLY A 339 -1.21 1.32 -17.56
N TYR A 340 -0.21 1.81 -16.83
CA TYR A 340 -0.11 1.64 -15.39
C TYR A 340 0.61 2.81 -14.72
N SER A 341 0.51 2.90 -13.40
CA SER A 341 1.24 3.85 -12.57
C SER A 341 1.70 3.18 -11.26
N ILE A 342 2.99 3.29 -10.94
CA ILE A 342 3.54 2.75 -9.69
C ILE A 342 3.29 3.78 -8.57
N LEU A 343 2.46 3.42 -7.60
CA LEU A 343 2.02 4.34 -6.54
C LEU A 343 2.93 4.28 -5.30
N GLU A 344 3.33 3.07 -4.90
CA GLU A 344 4.21 2.85 -3.76
C GLU A 344 4.93 1.50 -3.84
N ALA A 345 6.05 1.40 -3.13
CA ALA A 345 6.76 0.16 -2.87
C ALA A 345 6.81 -0.08 -1.36
N ASN A 346 6.67 -1.33 -0.96
CA ASN A 346 6.56 -1.74 0.43
C ASN A 346 7.61 -2.78 0.75
N SER A 347 8.36 -2.50 1.80
CA SER A 347 9.36 -3.40 2.35
C SER A 347 9.18 -3.53 3.87
N PRO A 348 8.84 -4.74 4.38
CA PRO A 348 8.52 -5.96 3.64
C PRO A 348 7.08 -5.92 3.07
N PRO A 349 6.77 -6.78 2.07
CA PRO A 349 5.60 -6.61 1.18
C PRO A 349 4.22 -6.96 1.77
N GLY A 350 4.15 -7.63 2.91
CA GLY A 350 2.90 -8.14 3.48
C GLY A 350 2.37 -9.36 2.73
N ILE A 351 3.02 -10.50 2.90
CA ILE A 351 2.79 -11.72 2.08
C ILE A 351 1.41 -12.37 2.18
N THR A 352 0.64 -12.08 3.24
CA THR A 352 -0.70 -12.63 3.45
C THR A 352 -1.65 -12.34 2.29
N VAL A 353 -1.45 -11.22 1.58
CA VAL A 353 -2.25 -10.85 0.39
C VAL A 353 -2.19 -11.92 -0.69
N TRP A 354 -1.08 -12.66 -0.82
CA TRP A 354 -0.95 -13.73 -1.81
C TRP A 354 -1.19 -15.11 -1.19
N GLN A 355 -0.66 -15.35 0.01
CA GLN A 355 -0.82 -16.64 0.69
C GLN A 355 -2.26 -17.01 1.04
N THR A 356 -3.16 -16.03 1.13
CA THR A 356 -4.59 -16.31 1.30
C THR A 356 -5.21 -17.06 0.12
N HIS A 357 -4.58 -17.01 -1.06
CA HIS A 357 -5.09 -17.68 -2.27
C HIS A 357 -4.31 -18.95 -2.59
N ALA A 358 -2.98 -18.91 -2.50
CA ALA A 358 -2.12 -20.06 -2.76
C ALA A 358 -0.83 -20.00 -1.94
N PRO A 359 -0.27 -21.15 -1.51
CA PRO A 359 0.98 -21.18 -0.79
C PRO A 359 2.15 -20.68 -1.67
N LEU A 360 2.94 -19.73 -1.16
CA LEU A 360 4.04 -19.13 -1.91
C LEU A 360 5.21 -20.11 -2.15
N LEU A 361 5.48 -21.05 -1.23
CA LEU A 361 6.61 -21.97 -1.33
C LEU A 361 6.35 -23.13 -2.30
N ARG A 362 5.16 -23.22 -2.91
CA ARG A 362 4.94 -24.11 -4.06
C ARG A 362 5.75 -23.69 -5.28
N ASN A 363 6.12 -22.41 -5.38
CA ASN A 363 7.07 -21.96 -6.39
C ASN A 363 8.50 -22.28 -5.90
N PRO A 364 9.26 -23.17 -6.59
CA PRO A 364 10.59 -23.57 -6.13
C PRO A 364 11.59 -22.42 -6.01
N ARG A 365 11.47 -21.40 -6.87
CA ARG A 365 12.34 -20.22 -6.83
C ARG A 365 12.05 -19.34 -5.62
N VAL A 366 10.76 -19.18 -5.28
CA VAL A 366 10.33 -18.48 -4.06
C VAL A 366 10.77 -19.27 -2.82
N ALA A 367 10.61 -20.60 -2.83
CA ALA A 367 11.05 -21.45 -1.73
C ALA A 367 12.54 -21.34 -1.46
N ARG A 368 13.36 -21.40 -2.51
CA ARG A 368 14.81 -21.21 -2.44
C ARG A 368 15.19 -19.85 -1.86
N PHE A 369 14.50 -18.77 -2.28
CA PHE A 369 14.74 -17.43 -1.77
C PHE A 369 14.50 -17.32 -0.26
N PHE A 370 13.37 -17.86 0.23
CA PHE A 370 13.05 -17.80 1.67
C PHE A 370 13.86 -18.77 2.52
N ALA A 371 14.40 -19.85 1.95
CA ALA A 371 15.25 -20.81 2.66
C ALA A 371 16.65 -20.28 3.00
N ALA A 372 17.14 -19.27 2.26
CA ALA A 372 18.47 -18.68 2.44
C ALA A 372 18.39 -17.17 2.71
N PRO A 373 17.83 -16.73 3.85
CA PRO A 373 17.76 -15.31 4.18
C PRO A 373 19.18 -14.74 4.35
N PRO A 374 19.42 -13.50 3.91
CA PRO A 374 20.74 -12.88 4.05
C PRO A 374 21.18 -12.79 5.52
N ALA A 375 22.49 -12.96 5.70
CA ALA A 375 23.17 -12.99 6.99
C ALA A 375 22.94 -11.73 7.83
#